data_AF-A0A2K0TYC3-F1
#
_entry.id   AF-A0A2K0TYC3-F1
#
_cell.length_a   1.000
_cell.length_b   1.000
_cell.length_c   1.000
_cell.angle_alpha   90.00
_cell.angle_beta   90.00
_cell.angle_gamma   90.00
#
_symmetry.space_group_name_H-M   'P 1'
#
loop_
_entity.id
_entity.type
_entity.pdbx_description
1 polymer ?
#
loop_
_entity_poly.entity_id
_entity_poly.type
_entity_poly.pdbx_seq_one_letter_code
_entity_poly.pdbx_strand_id
1 'polypeptide(L)'
;MSANQSRQGKALGPHPGSSTKPRIDNTLAYQGRRLDKDSLRLIEIQPAAHESDPVVGRLTEVTFGSRPKFEALSYTWGTEKANDAIILNGFPFEVGKNLLDALLFLRRQATSKNACQLFWIDAICINQSDVKEKSRQLMIMIQIYFRAGTVVVWLGSKYAQFQKDMMSELKPNKREKPGGVLRKGGNSIQQEMVRQLRTDPYWDRLWILQEIGRATKLRVCLGNESYSWEDFMSLIAMYNSDRTTGPLKLDKLLRQEKYAGSCTLKRLIEDHREAKCSEPRDKVYGLVKLALDAGEFPIDYSKSLNEVWKDTMEFMKRWNLFEEESQILPFGALLKNLLMANHNDPPSQLLYKHEGQVGSTQLIDNPESPLNFRLQAAPLGGIVRVGPSPNDAVPRSGEAAGRHVATQRQMPRQVIRQISTRPAPTILR
;
A
#
# COMPACT_ATOMS: atom_id res chain seq x y z
N MET A 1 -19.63 16.60 -15.15
CA MET A 1 -21.06 16.53 -15.54
C MET A 1 -21.47 15.07 -15.58
N SER A 2 -22.57 14.77 -14.92
CA SER A 2 -23.18 13.45 -14.70
C SER A 2 -23.59 12.76 -16.01
N ALA A 3 -23.58 11.42 -16.03
CA ALA A 3 -24.78 10.64 -16.36
C ALA A 3 -24.51 9.12 -16.28
N ASN A 4 -25.26 8.48 -15.40
CA ASN A 4 -25.60 7.07 -15.44
C ASN A 4 -26.96 6.92 -16.17
N GLN A 5 -27.31 5.69 -16.60
CA GLN A 5 -28.54 5.23 -17.31
C GLN A 5 -28.40 5.22 -18.85
N SER A 6 -28.66 4.14 -19.58
CA SER A 6 -29.90 3.36 -19.60
C SER A 6 -29.73 2.02 -20.33
N ARG A 7 -30.41 0.97 -19.87
CA ARG A 7 -30.77 -0.22 -20.68
C ARG A 7 -32.00 0.10 -21.54
N GLN A 8 -31.96 -0.21 -22.84
CA GLN A 8 -33.09 -0.78 -23.60
C GLN A 8 -32.60 -1.23 -25.00
N GLY A 9 -33.08 -2.39 -25.45
CA GLY A 9 -32.51 -3.13 -26.57
C GLY A 9 -33.01 -2.72 -27.96
N LYS A 10 -32.21 -3.08 -28.97
CA LYS A 10 -32.64 -3.37 -30.34
C LYS A 10 -31.78 -4.50 -30.89
N ALA A 11 -32.43 -5.49 -31.48
CA ALA A 11 -31.80 -6.68 -32.05
C ALA A 11 -31.47 -6.49 -33.54
N LEU A 12 -30.45 -7.25 -33.97
CA LEU A 12 -30.19 -7.87 -35.29
C LEU A 12 -28.98 -7.37 -36.11
N GLY A 13 -28.07 -8.33 -36.35
CA GLY A 13 -27.02 -8.34 -37.37
C GLY A 13 -25.80 -9.18 -36.94
N PRO A 14 -25.46 -10.32 -37.59
CA PRO A 14 -24.33 -11.14 -37.19
C PRO A 14 -23.03 -10.51 -37.72
N HIS A 15 -22.17 -10.01 -36.81
CA HIS A 15 -20.81 -9.64 -37.15
C HIS A 15 -19.87 -10.85 -36.96
N PRO A 16 -19.05 -11.20 -37.96
CA PRO A 16 -18.13 -12.32 -37.86
C PRO A 16 -16.87 -11.91 -37.07
N GLY A 17 -16.44 -12.77 -36.15
CA GLY A 17 -15.05 -12.84 -35.71
C GLY A 17 -14.62 -11.93 -34.54
N SER A 18 -15.32 -11.98 -33.41
CA SER A 18 -14.69 -11.66 -32.12
C SER A 18 -14.53 -12.96 -31.33
N SER A 19 -13.37 -13.60 -31.44
CA SER A 19 -12.98 -14.69 -30.53
C SER A 19 -12.68 -14.07 -29.16
N THR A 20 -13.74 -13.74 -28.42
CA THR A 20 -13.64 -13.42 -27.01
C THR A 20 -13.11 -14.68 -26.33
N LYS A 21 -11.85 -14.63 -25.87
CA LYS A 21 -11.28 -15.69 -25.03
C LYS A 21 -12.30 -15.98 -23.91
N PRO A 22 -12.66 -17.25 -23.67
CA PRO A 22 -13.64 -17.58 -22.64
C PRO A 22 -13.15 -17.03 -21.30
N ARG A 23 -14.08 -16.42 -20.55
CA ARG A 23 -13.78 -15.83 -19.25
C ARG A 23 -13.40 -16.95 -18.29
N ILE A 24 -12.19 -16.89 -17.74
CA ILE A 24 -11.70 -17.85 -16.76
C ILE A 24 -12.29 -17.50 -15.39
N ASP A 25 -12.77 -18.51 -14.67
CA ASP A 25 -13.25 -18.39 -13.31
C ASP A 25 -12.24 -19.00 -12.34
N ASN A 26 -11.44 -18.14 -11.71
CA ASN A 26 -10.42 -18.54 -10.74
C ASN A 26 -11.01 -19.23 -9.49
N THR A 27 -12.32 -19.09 -9.22
CA THR A 27 -12.94 -19.72 -8.04
C THR A 27 -12.98 -21.25 -8.12
N LEU A 28 -12.94 -21.80 -9.34
CA LEU A 28 -12.93 -23.25 -9.60
C LEU A 28 -11.75 -23.94 -8.90
N ALA A 29 -10.59 -23.29 -8.83
CA ALA A 29 -9.41 -23.84 -8.18
C ALA A 29 -9.58 -24.07 -6.66
N TYR A 30 -10.59 -23.44 -6.03
CA TYR A 30 -10.88 -23.54 -4.61
C TYR A 30 -12.14 -24.35 -4.28
N GLN A 31 -12.83 -24.91 -5.28
CA GLN A 31 -14.04 -25.69 -5.03
C GLN A 31 -13.74 -26.91 -4.14
N GLY A 32 -14.54 -27.08 -3.08
CA GLY A 32 -14.35 -28.13 -2.07
C GLY A 32 -13.16 -27.90 -1.13
N ARG A 33 -12.52 -26.73 -1.17
CA ARG A 33 -11.25 -26.40 -0.47
C ARG A 33 -11.39 -25.18 0.44
N ARG A 34 -12.37 -25.26 1.35
CA ARG A 34 -12.65 -24.17 2.29
C ARG A 34 -11.61 -24.20 3.41
N LEU A 35 -10.89 -23.09 3.56
CA LEU A 35 -9.86 -22.98 4.59
C LEU A 35 -10.48 -22.83 5.99
N ASP A 36 -10.09 -23.72 6.89
CA ASP A 36 -10.34 -23.57 8.33
C ASP A 36 -9.60 -22.36 8.93
N LYS A 37 -10.02 -21.97 10.15
CA LYS A 37 -9.52 -20.75 10.84
C LYS A 37 -8.00 -20.74 11.03
N ASP A 38 -7.39 -21.90 11.30
CA ASP A 38 -5.96 -22.05 11.60
C ASP A 38 -5.18 -22.70 10.45
N SER A 39 -5.74 -22.62 9.24
CA SER A 39 -5.14 -23.19 8.03
C SER A 39 -4.71 -22.10 7.05
N LEU A 40 -3.72 -22.45 6.23
CA LEU A 40 -3.28 -21.72 5.06
C LEU A 40 -3.17 -22.69 3.87
N ARG A 41 -3.22 -22.16 2.65
CA ARG A 41 -2.85 -22.92 1.44
C ARG A 41 -1.41 -22.63 1.06
N LEU A 42 -0.74 -23.63 0.55
CA LEU A 42 0.55 -23.51 -0.12
C LEU A 42 0.41 -24.04 -1.54
N ILE A 43 1.05 -23.37 -2.50
CA ILE A 43 1.15 -23.85 -3.88
C ILE A 43 2.44 -24.65 -4.03
N GLU A 44 2.28 -25.86 -4.57
CA GLU A 44 3.38 -26.65 -5.11
C GLU A 44 3.45 -26.43 -6.62
N ILE A 45 4.58 -25.92 -7.11
CA ILE A 45 4.82 -25.68 -8.54
C ILE A 45 5.45 -26.94 -9.13
N GLN A 46 4.78 -27.54 -10.12
CA GLN A 46 5.27 -28.76 -10.75
C GLN A 46 6.45 -28.47 -11.69
N PRO A 47 7.41 -29.42 -11.80
CA PRO A 47 8.45 -29.32 -12.81
C PRO A 47 7.85 -29.40 -14.22
N ALA A 48 8.58 -28.86 -15.19
CA ALA A 48 8.23 -28.91 -16.61
C ALA A 48 9.39 -29.50 -17.42
N ALA A 49 9.09 -30.07 -18.58
CA ALA A 49 10.12 -30.56 -19.50
C ALA A 49 10.78 -29.39 -20.25
N HIS A 50 9.99 -28.38 -20.58
CA HIS A 50 10.42 -27.19 -21.32
C HIS A 50 9.95 -25.89 -20.65
N GLU A 51 10.70 -24.80 -20.84
CA GLU A 51 10.33 -23.47 -20.35
C GLU A 51 8.99 -22.98 -20.90
N SER A 52 8.66 -23.37 -22.14
CA SER A 52 7.40 -23.03 -22.81
C SER A 52 6.19 -23.76 -22.25
N ASP A 53 6.38 -24.82 -21.45
CA ASP A 53 5.27 -25.56 -20.88
C ASP A 53 4.51 -24.67 -19.88
N PRO A 54 3.17 -24.78 -19.80
CA PRO A 54 2.38 -24.00 -18.87
C PRO A 54 2.81 -24.27 -17.42
N VAL A 55 2.72 -23.25 -16.58
CA VAL A 55 2.94 -23.43 -15.13
C VAL A 55 1.77 -24.24 -14.57
N VAL A 56 2.08 -25.38 -13.97
CA VAL A 56 1.10 -26.24 -13.30
C VAL A 56 1.35 -26.21 -11.80
N GLY A 57 0.31 -25.88 -11.04
CA GLY A 57 0.34 -25.77 -9.60
C GLY A 57 -0.69 -26.66 -8.91
N ARG A 58 -0.37 -27.12 -7.70
CA ARG A 58 -1.32 -27.81 -6.80
C ARG A 58 -1.40 -27.06 -5.47
N LEU A 59 -2.61 -26.74 -5.03
CA LEU A 59 -2.84 -26.20 -3.70
C LEU A 59 -2.93 -27.33 -2.68
N THR A 60 -2.16 -27.18 -1.61
CA THR A 60 -2.20 -28.05 -0.44
C THR A 60 -2.62 -27.23 0.77
N GLU A 61 -3.63 -27.70 1.48
CA GLU A 61 -4.08 -27.09 2.73
C GLU A 61 -3.24 -27.63 3.89
N VAL A 62 -2.73 -26.72 4.70
CA VAL A 62 -1.90 -27.06 5.85
C VAL A 62 -2.34 -26.23 7.06
N THR A 63 -2.26 -26.82 8.24
CA THR A 63 -2.50 -26.08 9.49
C THR A 63 -1.22 -25.38 9.94
N PHE A 64 -1.35 -24.24 10.60
CA PHE A 64 -0.19 -23.60 11.24
C PHE A 64 0.46 -24.52 12.28
N GLY A 65 -0.31 -25.36 12.96
CA GLY A 65 0.19 -26.30 13.97
C GLY A 65 1.20 -27.31 13.44
N SER A 66 1.08 -27.72 12.17
CA SER A 66 1.96 -28.75 11.57
C SER A 66 3.38 -28.26 11.26
N ARG A 67 3.65 -26.96 11.41
CA ARG A 67 4.95 -26.34 11.11
C ARG A 67 5.47 -26.68 9.70
N PRO A 68 4.68 -26.38 8.65
CA PRO A 68 5.09 -26.66 7.29
C PRO A 68 6.34 -25.85 6.92
N LYS A 69 7.23 -26.45 6.14
CA LYS A 69 8.37 -25.74 5.52
C LYS A 69 7.92 -25.19 4.18
N PHE A 70 8.00 -23.88 4.00
CA PHE A 70 7.61 -23.20 2.78
C PHE A 70 8.39 -21.89 2.61
N GLU A 71 8.37 -21.34 1.41
CA GLU A 71 8.85 -19.99 1.13
C GLU A 71 7.68 -19.05 0.83
N ALA A 72 7.78 -17.77 1.16
CA ALA A 72 6.74 -16.79 0.84
C ALA A 72 7.21 -15.85 -0.26
N LEU A 73 6.37 -15.61 -1.27
CA LEU A 73 6.67 -14.66 -2.33
C LEU A 73 6.24 -13.25 -1.90
N SER A 74 7.12 -12.29 -2.14
CA SER A 74 6.91 -10.86 -1.93
C SER A 74 7.17 -10.17 -3.27
N TYR A 75 6.11 -9.64 -3.89
CA TYR A 75 6.17 -9.09 -5.26
C TYR A 75 5.14 -7.98 -5.45
N THR A 76 5.38 -7.12 -6.45
CA THR A 76 4.43 -6.07 -6.82
C THR A 76 3.32 -6.63 -7.71
N TRP A 77 2.07 -6.41 -7.33
CA TRP A 77 0.93 -6.72 -8.19
C TRP A 77 0.97 -5.83 -9.44
N GLY A 78 0.98 -6.44 -10.62
CA GLY A 78 0.97 -5.73 -11.90
C GLY A 78 -0.46 -5.54 -12.42
N THR A 79 -0.69 -4.47 -13.18
CA THR A 79 -1.95 -4.24 -13.91
C THR A 79 -2.01 -4.98 -15.25
N GLU A 80 -0.85 -5.40 -15.76
CA GLU A 80 -0.74 -6.18 -16.98
C GLU A 80 -1.22 -7.62 -16.75
N LYS A 81 -2.22 -8.02 -17.53
CA LYS A 81 -2.68 -9.41 -17.58
C LYS A 81 -1.61 -10.27 -18.25
N ALA A 82 -1.40 -11.48 -17.73
CA ALA A 82 -0.62 -12.47 -18.46
C ALA A 82 -1.37 -12.84 -19.75
N ASN A 83 -0.61 -13.24 -20.78
CA ASN A 83 -1.19 -13.72 -22.03
C ASN A 83 -1.86 -15.09 -21.86
N ASP A 84 -1.31 -15.89 -20.94
CA ASP A 84 -1.65 -17.28 -20.69
C ASP A 84 -1.96 -17.49 -19.21
N ALA A 85 -2.98 -18.31 -18.95
CA ALA A 85 -3.34 -18.75 -17.61
C ALA A 85 -2.42 -19.88 -17.13
N ILE A 86 -2.22 -19.98 -15.82
CA ILE A 86 -1.60 -21.15 -15.22
C ILE A 86 -2.67 -22.24 -15.04
N ILE A 87 -2.25 -23.48 -14.81
CA ILE A 87 -3.16 -24.56 -14.41
C ILE A 87 -3.03 -24.76 -12.90
N LEU A 88 -4.09 -24.50 -12.15
CA LEU A 88 -4.12 -24.64 -10.69
C LEU A 88 -5.18 -25.67 -10.30
N ASN A 89 -4.77 -26.74 -9.62
CA ASN A 89 -5.65 -27.86 -9.27
C ASN A 89 -6.39 -28.47 -10.49
N GLY A 90 -5.79 -28.41 -11.68
CA GLY A 90 -6.40 -28.89 -12.92
C GLY A 90 -7.31 -27.89 -13.64
N PHE A 91 -7.54 -26.70 -13.07
CA PHE A 91 -8.36 -25.65 -13.68
C PHE A 91 -7.48 -24.49 -14.21
N PRO A 92 -7.85 -23.86 -15.33
CA PRO A 92 -7.23 -22.59 -15.73
C PRO A 92 -7.40 -21.53 -14.65
N PHE A 93 -6.32 -20.79 -14.37
CA PHE A 93 -6.29 -19.75 -13.34
C PHE A 93 -5.52 -18.53 -13.86
N GLU A 94 -6.19 -17.38 -13.93
CA GLU A 94 -5.61 -16.13 -14.39
C GLU A 94 -4.69 -15.51 -13.33
N VAL A 95 -3.50 -15.10 -13.75
CA VAL A 95 -2.55 -14.33 -12.95
C VAL A 95 -2.06 -13.10 -13.71
N GLY A 96 -1.55 -12.10 -13.00
CA GLY A 96 -0.86 -10.97 -13.63
C GLY A 96 0.47 -11.39 -14.26
N LYS A 97 0.92 -10.66 -15.29
CA LYS A 97 2.18 -10.95 -16.00
C LYS A 97 3.38 -11.05 -15.06
N ASN A 98 3.50 -10.10 -14.12
CA ASN A 98 4.62 -10.10 -13.17
C ASN A 98 4.63 -11.34 -12.27
N LEU A 99 3.45 -11.85 -11.89
CA LEU A 99 3.35 -13.08 -11.10
C LEU A 99 3.69 -14.31 -11.95
N LEU A 100 3.25 -14.36 -13.22
CA LEU A 100 3.63 -15.44 -14.12
C LEU A 100 5.16 -15.52 -14.29
N ASP A 101 5.82 -14.38 -14.52
CA ASP A 101 7.28 -14.31 -14.63
C ASP A 101 7.96 -14.82 -13.34
N ALA A 102 7.42 -14.45 -12.16
CA ALA A 102 7.91 -14.93 -10.88
C ALA A 102 7.75 -16.45 -10.73
N LEU A 103 6.60 -17.00 -11.11
CA LEU A 103 6.32 -18.44 -11.06
C LEU A 103 7.27 -19.23 -11.99
N LEU A 104 7.52 -18.73 -13.20
CA LEU A 104 8.49 -19.34 -14.13
C LEU A 104 9.91 -19.32 -13.54
N PHE A 105 10.31 -18.20 -12.93
CA PHE A 105 11.58 -18.12 -12.22
C PHE A 105 11.67 -19.12 -11.06
N LEU A 106 10.64 -19.22 -10.22
CA LEU A 106 10.59 -20.17 -9.11
C LEU A 106 10.63 -21.63 -9.60
N ARG A 107 9.89 -21.95 -10.68
CA ARG A 107 9.90 -23.28 -11.31
C ARG A 107 11.29 -23.68 -11.76
N ARG A 108 12.04 -22.75 -12.37
CA ARG A 108 13.45 -22.98 -12.75
C ARG A 108 14.32 -23.33 -11.56
N GLN A 109 14.21 -22.56 -10.47
CA GLN A 109 15.01 -22.82 -9.27
C GLN A 109 14.61 -24.11 -8.54
N ALA A 110 13.33 -24.51 -8.62
CA ALA A 110 12.80 -25.72 -7.99
C ALA A 110 13.39 -27.03 -8.54
N THR A 111 14.05 -26.99 -9.71
CA THR A 111 14.74 -28.17 -10.29
C THR A 111 16.04 -28.55 -9.55
N SER A 112 16.55 -27.67 -8.66
CA SER A 112 17.72 -27.97 -7.83
C SER A 112 17.38 -28.96 -6.71
N LYS A 113 18.27 -29.94 -6.45
CA LYS A 113 18.05 -31.06 -5.49
C LYS A 113 17.68 -30.64 -4.06
N ASN A 114 17.89 -29.37 -3.68
CA ASN A 114 17.62 -28.83 -2.34
C ASN A 114 16.57 -27.71 -2.33
N ALA A 115 15.87 -27.46 -3.45
CA ALA A 115 14.94 -26.35 -3.55
C ALA A 115 13.62 -26.62 -2.83
N CYS A 116 13.08 -25.59 -2.17
CA CYS A 116 11.73 -25.65 -1.60
C CYS A 116 10.70 -25.74 -2.73
N GLN A 117 9.74 -26.66 -2.62
CA GLN A 117 8.68 -26.84 -3.62
C GLN A 117 7.36 -26.16 -3.22
N LEU A 118 7.22 -25.79 -1.94
CA LEU A 118 6.01 -25.15 -1.41
C LEU A 118 6.20 -23.65 -1.26
N PHE A 119 5.29 -22.90 -1.84
CA PHE A 119 5.27 -21.46 -1.78
C PHE A 119 3.95 -20.94 -1.20
N TRP A 120 4.02 -19.85 -0.45
CA TRP A 120 2.88 -19.02 -0.14
C TRP A 120 2.90 -17.79 -1.03
N ILE A 121 1.84 -17.58 -1.79
CA ILE A 121 1.67 -16.47 -2.72
C ILE A 121 0.26 -15.93 -2.50
N ASP A 122 0.13 -14.75 -1.92
CA ASP A 122 -1.16 -14.14 -1.55
C ASP A 122 -2.23 -14.21 -2.65
N ALA A 123 -1.89 -13.88 -3.90
CA ALA A 123 -2.81 -13.88 -5.03
C ALA A 123 -3.33 -15.28 -5.43
N ILE A 124 -2.67 -16.35 -4.99
CA ILE A 124 -3.01 -17.74 -5.34
C ILE A 124 -3.49 -18.51 -4.10
N CYS A 125 -2.79 -18.37 -2.97
CA CYS A 125 -3.06 -19.09 -1.75
C CYS A 125 -4.29 -18.56 -1.01
N ILE A 126 -4.71 -17.32 -1.28
CA ILE A 126 -5.95 -16.71 -0.76
C ILE A 126 -6.99 -16.67 -1.88
N ASN A 127 -8.21 -17.12 -1.59
CA ASN A 127 -9.34 -16.96 -2.49
C ASN A 127 -9.76 -15.48 -2.48
N GLN A 128 -9.31 -14.74 -3.49
CA GLN A 128 -9.54 -13.30 -3.60
C GLN A 128 -11.03 -12.93 -3.74
N SER A 129 -11.89 -13.88 -4.11
CA SER A 129 -13.34 -13.70 -4.22
C SER A 129 -14.10 -13.93 -2.91
N ASP A 130 -13.49 -14.59 -1.91
CA ASP A 130 -14.07 -14.76 -0.58
C ASP A 130 -13.53 -13.66 0.36
N VAL A 131 -14.33 -12.62 0.56
CA VAL A 131 -13.99 -11.48 1.43
C VAL A 131 -13.69 -11.92 2.86
N LYS A 132 -14.43 -12.90 3.40
CA LYS A 132 -14.23 -13.37 4.78
C LYS A 132 -12.90 -14.10 4.92
N GLU A 133 -12.59 -14.97 3.95
CA GLU A 133 -11.29 -15.63 3.89
C GLU A 133 -10.17 -14.61 3.74
N LYS A 134 -10.30 -13.68 2.79
CA LYS A 134 -9.29 -12.65 2.51
C LYS A 134 -8.98 -11.84 3.77
N SER A 135 -10.00 -11.31 4.44
CA SER A 135 -9.81 -10.55 5.68
C SER A 135 -9.11 -11.38 6.76
N ARG A 136 -9.49 -12.66 6.93
CA ARG A 136 -8.82 -13.55 7.90
C ARG A 136 -7.36 -13.81 7.54
N GLN A 137 -7.04 -14.05 6.28
CA GLN A 137 -5.68 -14.30 5.82
C GLN A 137 -4.79 -13.05 5.93
N LEU A 138 -5.32 -11.87 5.62
CA LEU A 138 -4.61 -10.59 5.81
C LEU A 138 -4.25 -10.36 7.29
N MET A 139 -5.15 -10.72 8.21
CA MET A 139 -4.92 -10.59 9.65
C MET A 139 -3.77 -11.45 10.19
N ILE A 140 -3.44 -12.56 9.51
CA ILE A 140 -2.38 -13.49 9.89
C ILE A 140 -1.17 -13.41 8.95
N MET A 141 -1.18 -12.52 7.96
CA MET A 141 -0.15 -12.43 6.93
C MET A 141 1.24 -12.21 7.53
N ILE A 142 1.35 -11.36 8.56
CA ILE A 142 2.59 -11.14 9.30
C ILE A 142 3.18 -12.45 9.86
N GLN A 143 2.33 -13.37 10.32
CA GLN A 143 2.74 -14.67 10.88
C GLN A 143 3.17 -15.62 9.77
N ILE A 144 2.56 -15.53 8.58
CA ILE A 144 2.94 -16.33 7.42
C ILE A 144 4.35 -15.95 6.97
N TYR A 145 4.64 -14.66 6.79
CA TYR A 145 5.98 -14.21 6.40
C TYR A 145 7.03 -14.47 7.49
N PHE A 146 6.68 -14.30 8.77
CA PHE A 146 7.56 -14.66 9.88
C PHE A 146 7.94 -16.15 9.89
N ARG A 147 6.98 -17.03 9.58
CA ARG A 147 7.16 -18.48 9.61
C ARG A 147 7.71 -19.09 8.32
N ALA A 148 7.75 -18.32 7.24
CA ALA A 148 8.38 -18.75 6.01
C ALA A 148 9.87 -19.04 6.26
N GLY A 149 10.38 -20.13 5.69
CA GLY A 149 11.81 -20.47 5.78
C GLY A 149 12.69 -19.49 5.01
N THR A 150 12.17 -18.96 3.90
CA THR A 150 12.73 -17.85 3.14
C THR A 150 11.60 -16.98 2.61
N VAL A 151 11.76 -15.66 2.67
CA VAL A 151 10.93 -14.73 1.92
C VAL A 151 11.65 -14.36 0.63
N VAL A 152 10.98 -14.60 -0.49
CA VAL A 152 11.48 -14.38 -1.85
C VAL A 152 10.98 -13.03 -2.33
N VAL A 153 11.88 -12.08 -2.46
CA VAL A 153 11.59 -10.75 -3.02
C VAL A 153 11.76 -10.82 -4.54
N TRP A 154 10.69 -10.65 -5.29
CA TRP A 154 10.71 -10.62 -6.75
C TRP A 154 10.60 -9.19 -7.29
N LEU A 155 11.68 -8.69 -7.89
CA LEU A 155 11.76 -7.33 -8.45
C LEU A 155 11.41 -7.27 -9.95
N GLY A 156 11.28 -8.42 -10.61
CA GLY A 156 10.82 -8.50 -12.00
C GLY A 156 11.85 -8.97 -13.00
N SER A 157 11.34 -9.49 -14.12
CA SER A 157 12.12 -10.02 -15.25
C SER A 157 12.85 -8.93 -16.05
N LYS A 158 12.41 -7.68 -15.96
CA LYS A 158 12.99 -6.51 -16.65
C LYS A 158 14.49 -6.33 -16.40
N TYR A 159 15.01 -6.77 -15.25
CA TYR A 159 16.43 -6.67 -14.92
C TYR A 159 17.32 -7.69 -15.66
N ALA A 160 16.73 -8.66 -16.36
CA ALA A 160 17.47 -9.63 -17.16
C ALA A 160 18.24 -9.00 -18.33
N GLN A 161 17.83 -7.82 -18.80
CA GLN A 161 18.55 -7.09 -19.84
C GLN A 161 19.96 -6.69 -19.37
N PHE A 162 20.08 -6.15 -18.15
CA PHE A 162 21.37 -5.74 -17.58
C PHE A 162 22.33 -6.92 -17.42
N GLN A 163 21.81 -8.09 -17.05
CA GLN A 163 22.60 -9.32 -16.93
C GLN A 163 23.15 -9.77 -18.30
N LYS A 164 22.32 -9.71 -19.35
CA LYS A 164 22.75 -10.02 -20.72
C LYS A 164 23.80 -9.04 -21.21
N ASP A 165 23.59 -7.74 -20.97
CA ASP A 165 24.50 -6.68 -21.39
C ASP A 165 25.86 -6.84 -20.70
N MET A 166 25.88 -7.07 -19.38
CA MET A 166 27.10 -7.36 -18.61
C MET A 166 27.85 -8.59 -19.14
N MET A 167 27.14 -9.69 -19.45
CA MET A 167 27.75 -10.88 -20.04
C MET A 167 28.30 -10.63 -21.45
N SER A 168 27.69 -9.73 -22.23
CA SER A 168 28.15 -9.39 -23.56
C SER A 168 29.43 -8.57 -23.56
N GLU A 169 29.63 -7.68 -22.56
CA GLU A 169 30.86 -6.90 -22.40
C GLU A 169 32.05 -7.74 -21.94
N LEU A 170 31.80 -8.85 -21.25
CA LEU A 170 32.83 -9.79 -20.77
C LEU A 170 33.38 -10.70 -21.87
N LYS A 171 32.73 -10.78 -23.04
CA LYS A 171 33.26 -11.55 -24.17
C LYS A 171 34.44 -10.79 -24.78
N PRO A 172 35.68 -11.33 -24.76
CA PRO A 172 36.83 -10.63 -25.31
C PRO A 172 36.61 -10.42 -26.80
N ASN A 173 36.61 -9.16 -27.23
CA ASN A 173 36.73 -8.81 -28.64
C ASN A 173 38.05 -9.41 -29.13
N LYS A 174 38.01 -10.44 -29.99
CA LYS A 174 39.21 -11.08 -30.60
C LYS A 174 39.99 -10.15 -31.55
N ARG A 175 39.88 -8.82 -31.40
CA ARG A 175 40.45 -7.81 -32.30
C ARG A 175 40.93 -6.54 -31.59
N GLU A 176 41.47 -6.62 -30.38
CA GLU A 176 42.13 -5.46 -29.76
C GLU A 176 43.64 -5.67 -29.66
N LYS A 177 44.38 -4.71 -30.25
CA LYS A 177 45.84 -4.62 -30.22
C LYS A 177 46.33 -4.43 -28.78
N PRO A 178 47.54 -4.90 -28.43
CA PRO A 178 48.11 -4.67 -27.10
C PRO A 178 48.45 -3.19 -26.95
N GLY A 179 47.76 -2.48 -26.05
CA GLY A 179 48.06 -1.07 -25.73
C GLY A 179 46.87 -0.19 -25.30
N GLY A 180 45.64 -0.71 -25.26
CA GLY A 180 44.45 0.07 -24.88
C GLY A 180 44.09 -0.02 -23.39
N VAL A 181 43.81 1.14 -22.78
CA VAL A 181 43.30 1.34 -21.41
C VAL A 181 42.18 0.35 -21.03
N LEU A 182 42.26 -0.23 -19.83
CA LEU A 182 41.23 -1.08 -19.21
C LEU A 182 39.82 -0.48 -19.40
N ARG A 183 38.93 -1.20 -20.11
CA ARG A 183 37.54 -0.79 -20.37
C ARG A 183 36.77 -0.63 -19.05
N LYS A 184 36.30 0.59 -18.77
CA LYS A 184 35.42 0.98 -17.65
C LYS A 184 33.93 0.53 -17.81
N GLY A 185 33.59 -0.28 -18.82
CA GLY A 185 32.21 -0.56 -19.24
C GLY A 185 31.37 -1.30 -18.17
N GLY A 186 31.96 -2.31 -17.55
CA GLY A 186 31.33 -3.08 -16.48
C GLY A 186 31.18 -2.33 -15.15
N ASN A 187 31.27 -1.00 -15.11
CA ASN A 187 30.78 -0.22 -13.97
C ASN A 187 29.56 0.62 -14.37
N SER A 188 29.42 1.03 -15.63
CA SER A 188 28.30 1.86 -16.07
C SER A 188 26.98 1.07 -16.16
N ILE A 189 27.03 -0.21 -16.54
CA ILE A 189 25.80 -1.03 -16.64
C ILE A 189 25.22 -1.30 -15.25
N GLN A 190 26.04 -1.71 -14.28
CA GLN A 190 25.56 -1.94 -12.92
C GLN A 190 25.22 -0.63 -12.19
N GLN A 191 25.86 0.50 -12.51
CA GLN A 191 25.37 1.82 -12.08
C GLN A 191 23.95 2.09 -12.58
N GLU A 192 23.66 1.84 -13.86
CA GLU A 192 22.31 2.03 -14.41
C GLU A 192 21.29 1.05 -13.81
N MET A 193 21.67 -0.22 -13.65
CA MET A 193 20.83 -1.22 -12.99
C MET A 193 20.49 -0.80 -11.56
N VAL A 194 21.47 -0.36 -10.78
CA VAL A 194 21.26 0.14 -9.40
C VAL A 194 20.41 1.42 -9.40
N ARG A 195 20.59 2.31 -10.38
CA ARG A 195 19.75 3.51 -10.56
C ARG A 195 18.29 3.16 -10.77
N GLN A 196 17.99 2.10 -11.51
CA GLN A 196 16.61 1.63 -11.71
C GLN A 196 16.08 0.84 -10.51
N LEU A 197 16.92 0.04 -9.85
CA LEU A 197 16.56 -0.69 -8.63
C LEU A 197 16.19 0.26 -7.49
N ARG A 198 16.93 1.35 -7.28
CA ARG A 198 16.64 2.28 -6.17
C ARG A 198 15.31 3.01 -6.30
N THR A 199 14.81 3.19 -7.53
CA THR A 199 13.53 3.84 -7.81
C THR A 199 12.42 2.83 -8.11
N ASP A 200 12.64 1.54 -7.86
CA ASP A 200 11.62 0.54 -8.14
C ASP A 200 10.39 0.76 -7.24
N PRO A 201 9.16 0.80 -7.79
CA PRO A 201 7.94 0.99 -7.02
C PRO A 201 7.70 -0.08 -5.95
N TYR A 202 8.36 -1.24 -6.05
CA TYR A 202 8.34 -2.27 -5.03
C TYR A 202 8.71 -1.73 -3.65
N TRP A 203 9.72 -0.86 -3.56
CA TRP A 203 10.22 -0.32 -2.28
C TRP A 203 9.27 0.69 -1.63
N ASP A 204 8.33 1.23 -2.39
CA ASP A 204 7.34 2.17 -1.88
C ASP A 204 6.16 1.44 -1.23
N ARG A 205 6.00 0.13 -1.39
CA ARG A 205 4.81 -0.60 -0.93
C ARG A 205 4.77 -0.67 0.60
N LEU A 206 3.64 -0.31 1.20
CA LEU A 206 3.44 -0.39 2.65
C LEU A 206 3.57 -1.83 3.18
N TRP A 207 3.01 -2.79 2.45
CA TRP A 207 2.95 -4.18 2.90
C TRP A 207 4.33 -4.84 3.04
N ILE A 208 5.36 -4.36 2.33
CA ILE A 208 6.72 -4.95 2.43
C ILE A 208 7.32 -4.81 3.83
N LEU A 209 6.80 -3.91 4.67
CA LEU A 209 7.18 -3.81 6.08
C LEU A 209 6.84 -5.09 6.84
N GLN A 210 5.68 -5.70 6.55
CA GLN A 210 5.32 -7.01 7.09
C GLN A 210 6.05 -8.14 6.34
N GLU A 211 6.11 -8.05 5.01
CA GLU A 211 6.66 -9.12 4.16
C GLU A 211 8.16 -9.35 4.41
N ILE A 212 8.95 -8.26 4.45
CA ILE A 212 10.41 -8.27 4.57
C ILE A 212 10.84 -8.08 6.03
N GLY A 213 10.22 -7.15 6.76
CA GLY A 213 10.64 -6.78 8.11
C GLY A 213 10.56 -7.92 9.13
N ARG A 214 9.66 -8.89 8.90
CA ARG A 214 9.50 -10.07 9.75
C ARG A 214 10.20 -11.32 9.22
N ALA A 215 10.77 -11.26 8.01
CA ALA A 215 11.43 -12.40 7.41
C ALA A 215 12.64 -12.86 8.25
N THR A 216 12.77 -14.17 8.43
CA THR A 216 13.95 -14.78 9.07
C THR A 216 15.12 -14.84 8.09
N LYS A 217 14.83 -15.11 6.83
CA LYS A 217 15.78 -15.15 5.72
C LYS A 217 15.16 -14.50 4.48
N LEU A 218 15.96 -13.72 3.77
CA LEU A 218 15.54 -13.00 2.57
C LEU A 218 16.38 -13.43 1.37
N ARG A 219 15.72 -13.55 0.23
CA ARG A 219 16.34 -13.82 -1.07
C ARG A 219 15.76 -12.87 -2.10
N VAL A 220 16.61 -12.05 -2.70
CA VAL A 220 16.19 -11.06 -3.72
C VAL A 220 16.41 -11.65 -5.10
N CYS A 221 15.38 -11.64 -5.92
CA CYS A 221 15.35 -12.20 -7.27
C CYS A 221 15.02 -11.08 -8.26
N LEU A 222 15.90 -10.90 -9.23
CA LEU A 222 15.77 -9.87 -10.26
C LEU A 222 16.34 -10.42 -11.57
N GLY A 223 15.58 -10.29 -12.66
CA GLY A 223 15.92 -10.93 -13.92
C GLY A 223 16.00 -12.46 -13.80
N ASN A 224 17.17 -13.03 -14.09
CA ASN A 224 17.45 -14.46 -13.99
C ASN A 224 18.36 -14.85 -12.81
N GLU A 225 18.70 -13.89 -11.94
CA GLU A 225 19.62 -14.09 -10.83
C GLU A 225 18.90 -13.99 -9.48
N SER A 226 19.54 -14.58 -8.45
CA SER A 226 19.12 -14.42 -7.06
C SER A 226 20.29 -14.09 -6.15
N TYR A 227 20.06 -13.21 -5.19
CA TYR A 227 21.03 -12.70 -4.24
C TYR A 227 20.54 -12.94 -2.81
N SER A 228 21.46 -13.14 -1.87
CA SER A 228 21.16 -12.92 -0.46
C SER A 228 20.81 -11.45 -0.22
N TRP A 229 20.15 -11.14 0.89
CA TRP A 229 19.86 -9.75 1.23
C TRP A 229 21.13 -8.94 1.45
N GLU A 230 22.13 -9.54 2.08
CA GLU A 230 23.43 -8.94 2.36
C GLU A 230 24.20 -8.61 1.07
N ASP A 231 24.23 -9.54 0.11
CA ASP A 231 24.88 -9.33 -1.18
C ASP A 231 24.14 -8.27 -2.00
N PHE A 232 22.80 -8.30 -1.99
CA PHE A 232 21.98 -7.30 -2.65
C PHE A 232 22.24 -5.90 -2.07
N MET A 233 22.28 -5.75 -0.74
CA MET A 233 22.56 -4.46 -0.11
C MET A 233 23.99 -3.98 -0.36
N SER A 234 24.96 -4.89 -0.36
CA SER A 234 26.35 -4.58 -0.72
C SER A 234 26.45 -4.04 -2.16
N LEU A 235 25.73 -4.67 -3.10
CA LEU A 235 25.65 -4.23 -4.49
C LEU A 235 25.03 -2.82 -4.60
N ILE A 236 23.90 -2.58 -3.92
CA ILE A 236 23.27 -1.25 -3.94
C ILE A 236 24.21 -0.20 -3.34
N ALA A 237 24.80 -0.47 -2.18
CA ALA A 237 25.67 0.48 -1.48
C ALA A 237 26.96 0.82 -2.25
N MET A 238 27.44 -0.10 -3.09
CA MET A 238 28.62 0.12 -3.93
C MET A 238 28.40 1.19 -5.01
N TYR A 239 27.16 1.29 -5.53
CA TYR A 239 26.83 2.17 -6.65
C TYR A 239 25.81 3.28 -6.29
N ASN A 240 25.34 3.34 -5.04
CA ASN A 240 24.43 4.36 -4.55
C ASN A 240 24.81 4.81 -3.13
N SER A 241 25.25 6.06 -2.99
CA SER A 241 25.55 6.67 -1.69
C SER A 241 24.32 7.23 -0.97
N ASP A 242 23.22 7.45 -1.69
CA ASP A 242 21.98 7.98 -1.14
C ASP A 242 21.22 6.91 -0.32
N ARG A 243 21.20 7.09 0.99
CA ARG A 243 20.49 6.23 1.96
C ARG A 243 19.10 6.75 2.32
N THR A 244 18.60 7.75 1.62
CA THR A 244 17.29 8.39 1.91
C THR A 244 16.15 7.83 1.07
N THR A 245 16.45 6.99 0.07
CA THR A 245 15.46 6.40 -0.85
C THR A 245 15.67 4.89 -1.06
N GLY A 246 14.63 4.22 -1.57
CA GLY A 246 14.69 2.84 -2.05
C GLY A 246 15.10 1.80 -0.99
N PRO A 247 15.85 0.75 -1.38
CA PRO A 247 16.15 -0.38 -0.50
C PRO A 247 17.05 0.00 0.69
N LEU A 248 17.95 0.99 0.55
CA LEU A 248 18.80 1.45 1.66
C LEU A 248 18.00 2.19 2.74
N LYS A 249 17.02 3.03 2.35
CA LYS A 249 16.08 3.67 3.30
C LYS A 249 15.30 2.59 4.05
N LEU A 250 14.76 1.62 3.31
CA LEU A 250 13.98 0.53 3.88
C LEU A 250 14.80 -0.31 4.86
N ASP A 251 16.01 -0.73 4.49
CA ASP A 251 16.89 -1.52 5.37
C ASP A 251 17.24 -0.76 6.65
N LYS A 252 17.50 0.56 6.55
CA LYS A 252 17.72 1.41 7.72
C LYS A 252 16.49 1.43 8.65
N LEU A 253 15.29 1.65 8.09
CA LEU A 253 14.04 1.68 8.87
C LEU A 253 13.76 0.32 9.51
N LEU A 254 13.84 -0.77 8.75
CA LEU A 254 13.62 -2.13 9.25
C LEU A 254 14.62 -2.50 10.36
N ARG A 255 15.89 -2.11 10.24
CA ARG A 255 16.89 -2.32 11.32
C ARG A 255 16.56 -1.47 12.53
N GLN A 256 16.18 -0.21 12.35
CA GLN A 256 15.76 0.64 13.47
C GLN A 256 14.57 0.01 14.20
N GLU A 257 13.56 -0.46 13.47
CA GLU A 257 12.39 -1.15 14.04
C GLU A 257 12.75 -2.45 14.75
N LYS A 258 13.64 -3.25 14.15
CA LYS A 258 14.03 -4.56 14.68
C LYS A 258 14.92 -4.46 15.94
N TYR A 259 15.75 -3.42 16.06
CA TYR A 259 16.78 -3.32 17.10
C TYR A 259 16.58 -2.20 18.12
N ALA A 260 15.75 -1.17 17.86
CA ALA A 260 15.61 -0.02 18.76
C ALA A 260 14.50 -0.14 19.82
N GLY A 261 13.66 -1.18 19.77
CA GLY A 261 12.55 -1.35 20.72
C GLY A 261 11.31 -0.52 20.40
N SER A 262 10.15 -1.06 20.82
CA SER A 262 8.77 -0.60 20.65
C SER A 262 8.45 0.34 19.48
N CYS A 263 8.12 -0.24 18.33
CA CYS A 263 7.37 0.44 17.28
C CYS A 263 5.95 0.69 17.78
N THR A 264 5.62 1.93 18.12
CA THR A 264 4.24 2.35 18.41
C THR A 264 3.48 2.53 17.10
N LEU A 265 2.16 2.34 17.13
CA LEU A 265 1.31 2.55 15.96
C LEU A 265 1.45 3.98 15.42
N LYS A 266 1.51 4.97 16.32
CA LYS A 266 1.74 6.38 15.97
C LYS A 266 3.01 6.57 15.14
N ARG A 267 4.13 6.06 15.65
CA ARG A 267 5.43 6.20 15.00
C ARG A 267 5.46 5.49 13.65
N LEU A 268 4.90 4.29 13.55
CA LEU A 268 4.80 3.58 12.27
C LEU A 268 4.02 4.37 11.22
N ILE A 269 2.90 4.98 11.61
CA ILE A 269 2.08 5.82 10.71
C ILE A 269 2.86 7.07 10.28
N GLU A 270 3.62 7.68 11.19
CA GLU A 270 4.43 8.87 10.91
C GLU A 270 5.63 8.55 10.00
N ASP A 271 6.39 7.51 10.33
CA ASP A 271 7.61 7.10 9.63
C ASP A 271 7.31 6.54 8.22
N HIS A 272 6.15 5.88 8.03
CA HIS A 272 5.75 5.25 6.77
C HIS A 272 4.59 5.94 6.06
N ARG A 273 4.30 7.21 6.38
CA ARG A 273 3.23 8.00 5.75
C ARG A 273 3.31 8.04 4.22
N GLU A 274 4.51 7.95 3.66
CA GLU A 274 4.79 7.98 2.21
C GLU A 274 4.60 6.62 1.52
N ALA A 275 4.57 5.51 2.27
CA ALA A 275 4.49 4.17 1.70
C ALA A 275 3.12 3.91 1.06
N LYS A 276 3.09 3.44 -0.17
CA LYS A 276 1.92 3.27 -1.03
C LYS A 276 1.15 1.98 -0.71
N CYS A 277 -0.17 2.06 -0.73
CA CYS A 277 -1.09 0.93 -0.67
C CYS A 277 -2.28 1.19 -1.61
N SER A 278 -2.88 0.13 -2.15
CA SER A 278 -4.05 0.26 -3.04
C SER A 278 -5.36 0.43 -2.27
N GLU A 279 -5.46 -0.18 -1.08
CA GLU A 279 -6.58 -0.03 -0.17
C GLU A 279 -6.22 1.05 0.88
N PRO A 280 -6.93 2.18 0.93
CA PRO A 280 -6.59 3.27 1.84
C PRO A 280 -6.57 2.87 3.33
N ARG A 281 -7.43 1.92 3.75
CA ARG A 281 -7.46 1.43 5.15
C ARG A 281 -6.13 0.79 5.57
N ASP A 282 -5.35 0.27 4.62
CA ASP A 282 -4.07 -0.34 4.91
C ASP A 282 -3.06 0.65 5.48
N LYS A 283 -3.23 1.97 5.26
CA LYS A 283 -2.44 3.02 5.94
C LYS A 283 -2.46 2.91 7.46
N VAL A 284 -3.50 2.28 8.02
CA VAL A 284 -3.58 1.91 9.43
C VAL A 284 -3.44 0.41 9.59
N TYR A 285 -4.29 -0.38 8.91
CA TYR A 285 -4.39 -1.83 9.14
C TYR A 285 -3.12 -2.60 8.77
N GLY A 286 -2.38 -2.13 7.76
CA GLY A 286 -1.08 -2.68 7.37
C GLY A 286 0.03 -2.42 8.38
N LEU A 287 -0.17 -1.54 9.37
CA LEU A 287 0.82 -1.20 10.39
C LEU A 287 0.45 -1.73 11.79
N VAL A 288 -0.84 -1.93 12.06
CA VAL A 288 -1.35 -2.43 13.36
C VAL A 288 -0.61 -3.68 13.83
N LYS A 289 -0.35 -4.66 12.96
CA LYS A 289 0.31 -5.92 13.38
C LYS A 289 1.81 -5.79 13.60
N LEU A 290 2.43 -4.68 13.17
CA LEU A 290 3.82 -4.36 13.46
C LEU A 290 3.96 -3.63 14.79
N ALA A 291 2.92 -2.89 15.19
CA ALA A 291 2.91 -2.09 16.41
C ALA A 291 2.81 -2.96 17.67
N LEU A 292 3.60 -2.64 18.70
CA LEU A 292 3.54 -3.36 19.99
C LEU A 292 2.33 -2.94 20.84
N ASP A 293 1.83 -1.72 20.63
CA ASP A 293 0.74 -1.09 21.39
C ASP A 293 -0.63 -1.21 20.70
N ALA A 294 -0.72 -1.93 19.57
CA ALA A 294 -1.95 -2.06 18.78
C ALA A 294 -2.55 -3.48 18.77
N GLY A 295 -2.19 -4.33 19.73
CA GLY A 295 -2.66 -5.72 19.78
C GLY A 295 -4.19 -5.87 19.79
N GLU A 296 -4.89 -4.94 20.46
CA GLU A 296 -6.35 -4.90 20.60
C GLU A 296 -7.06 -4.01 19.57
N PHE A 297 -6.33 -3.53 18.56
CA PHE A 297 -6.92 -2.62 17.57
C PHE A 297 -7.99 -3.35 16.73
N PRO A 298 -9.20 -2.78 16.57
CA PRO A 298 -10.28 -3.41 15.81
C PRO A 298 -10.07 -3.27 14.29
N ILE A 299 -9.58 -4.31 13.63
CA ILE A 299 -9.47 -4.35 12.16
C ILE A 299 -10.76 -4.86 11.54
N ASP A 300 -11.40 -4.03 10.72
CA ASP A 300 -12.63 -4.37 9.99
C ASP A 300 -12.67 -3.66 8.63
N TYR A 301 -12.43 -4.42 7.56
CA TYR A 301 -12.44 -3.90 6.19
C TYR A 301 -13.84 -3.51 5.68
N SER A 302 -14.91 -3.80 6.41
CA SER A 302 -16.27 -3.36 6.07
C SER A 302 -16.57 -1.91 6.48
N LYS A 303 -15.80 -1.35 7.43
CA LYS A 303 -15.96 0.02 7.91
C LYS A 303 -15.58 1.06 6.87
N SER A 304 -16.24 2.20 6.85
CA SER A 304 -15.87 3.37 6.04
C SER A 304 -14.54 3.99 6.50
N LEU A 305 -13.90 4.79 5.65
CA LEU A 305 -12.64 5.47 5.98
C LEU A 305 -12.77 6.40 7.19
N ASN A 306 -13.93 7.03 7.37
CA ASN A 306 -14.22 7.87 8.54
C ASN A 306 -14.37 7.05 9.82
N GLU A 307 -15.02 5.89 9.74
CA GLU A 307 -15.11 4.97 10.89
C GLU A 307 -13.73 4.45 11.28
N VAL A 308 -12.86 4.10 10.32
CA VAL A 308 -11.47 3.72 10.63
C VAL A 308 -10.69 4.87 11.25
N TRP A 309 -10.87 6.10 10.75
CA TRP A 309 -10.27 7.29 11.37
C TRP A 309 -10.74 7.45 12.82
N LYS A 310 -12.04 7.35 13.08
CA LYS A 310 -12.64 7.45 14.42
C LYS A 310 -12.13 6.35 15.34
N ASP A 311 -12.16 5.09 14.91
CA ASP A 311 -11.63 3.95 15.67
C ASP A 311 -10.18 4.18 16.04
N THR A 312 -9.38 4.73 15.13
CA THR A 312 -7.96 5.00 15.39
C THR A 312 -7.78 6.07 16.45
N MET A 313 -8.51 7.19 16.34
CA MET A 313 -8.43 8.26 17.34
C MET A 313 -8.92 7.81 18.72
N GLU A 314 -10.02 7.06 18.77
CA GLU A 314 -10.59 6.51 20.00
C GLU A 314 -9.63 5.47 20.63
N PHE A 315 -9.04 4.59 19.82
CA PHE A 315 -8.05 3.62 20.29
C PHE A 315 -6.85 4.32 20.91
N MET A 316 -6.27 5.28 20.19
CA MET A 316 -5.12 6.04 20.67
C MET A 316 -5.42 6.75 22.00
N LYS A 317 -6.62 7.31 22.17
CA LYS A 317 -7.04 7.96 23.42
C LYS A 317 -7.30 6.95 24.54
N ARG A 318 -8.05 5.87 24.26
CA ARG A 318 -8.42 4.83 25.22
C ARG A 318 -7.20 4.17 25.87
N TRP A 319 -6.15 3.97 25.09
CA TRP A 319 -4.90 3.34 25.54
C TRP A 319 -3.83 4.36 25.97
N ASN A 320 -4.17 5.64 26.05
CA ASN A 320 -3.27 6.73 26.42
C ASN A 320 -1.95 6.76 25.61
N LEU A 321 -2.06 6.56 24.29
CA LEU A 321 -0.93 6.47 23.36
C LEU A 321 -0.48 7.84 22.82
N PHE A 322 -1.06 8.93 23.33
CA PHE A 322 -0.56 10.28 23.12
C PHE A 322 0.26 10.69 24.35
N GLU A 323 1.50 11.11 24.13
CA GLU A 323 2.36 11.62 25.20
C GLU A 323 1.89 13.00 25.66
N GLU A 324 1.37 13.81 24.73
CA GLU A 324 0.85 15.15 24.99
C GLU A 324 -0.45 15.41 24.22
N GLU A 325 -1.38 16.19 24.80
CA GLU A 325 -2.63 16.58 24.13
C GLU A 325 -2.39 17.39 22.85
N SER A 326 -1.24 18.07 22.76
CA SER A 326 -0.77 18.81 21.57
C SER A 326 -0.65 17.92 20.33
N GLN A 327 -0.43 16.61 20.52
CA GLN A 327 -0.24 15.63 19.44
C GLN A 327 -1.56 15.19 18.80
N ILE A 328 -2.69 15.37 19.47
CA ILE A 328 -4.00 14.86 19.06
C ILE A 328 -4.41 15.45 17.70
N LEU A 329 -4.36 16.79 17.55
CA LEU A 329 -4.78 17.46 16.33
C LEU A 329 -3.86 17.19 15.14
N PRO A 330 -2.51 17.31 15.25
CA PRO A 330 -1.61 16.96 14.16
C PRO A 330 -1.75 15.50 13.71
N PHE A 331 -1.87 14.57 14.66
CA PHE A 331 -2.02 13.15 14.32
C PHE A 331 -3.38 12.86 13.68
N GLY A 332 -4.47 13.43 14.20
CA GLY A 332 -5.80 13.32 13.59
C GLY A 332 -5.86 13.89 12.17
N ALA A 333 -5.18 15.01 11.93
CA ALA A 333 -5.06 15.60 10.60
C ALA A 333 -4.21 14.72 9.66
N LEU A 334 -3.11 14.16 10.14
CA LEU A 334 -2.29 13.20 9.38
C LEU A 334 -3.12 11.99 8.96
N LEU A 335 -3.82 11.33 9.90
CA LEU A 335 -4.68 10.19 9.60
C LEU A 335 -5.77 10.52 8.61
N LYS A 336 -6.44 11.67 8.79
CA LYS A 336 -7.47 12.13 7.87
C LYS A 336 -6.91 12.28 6.46
N ASN A 337 -5.72 12.88 6.32
CA ASN A 337 -5.08 13.02 5.02
C ASN A 337 -4.69 11.67 4.42
N LEU A 338 -4.11 10.77 5.22
CA LEU A 338 -3.70 9.44 4.74
C LEU A 338 -4.88 8.59 4.28
N LEU A 339 -6.01 8.66 4.97
CA LEU A 339 -7.21 7.88 4.64
C LEU A 339 -8.05 8.55 3.55
N MET A 340 -8.15 9.89 3.53
CA MET A 340 -9.21 10.60 2.80
C MET A 340 -8.71 11.62 1.74
N ALA A 341 -7.42 11.99 1.68
CA ALA A 341 -6.97 13.10 0.83
C ALA A 341 -7.07 12.86 -0.68
N ASN A 342 -7.06 11.60 -1.13
CA ASN A 342 -7.17 11.26 -2.56
C ASN A 342 -8.61 11.00 -3.02
N HIS A 343 -9.60 11.13 -2.12
CA HIS A 343 -11.01 11.05 -2.45
C HIS A 343 -11.57 12.47 -2.58
N ASN A 344 -11.46 13.03 -3.79
CA ASN A 344 -11.96 14.35 -4.23
C ASN A 344 -13.15 14.89 -3.40
N ASP A 345 -12.91 15.88 -2.52
CA ASP A 345 -13.48 17.24 -2.56
C ASP A 345 -13.25 17.99 -1.22
N PRO A 346 -12.42 19.05 -1.18
CA PRO A 346 -12.30 19.92 -0.01
C PRO A 346 -13.62 20.60 0.43
N PRO A 347 -14.53 21.02 -0.48
CA PRO A 347 -15.82 21.58 -0.08
C PRO A 347 -16.83 20.51 0.38
N SER A 348 -16.81 19.31 -0.19
CA SER A 348 -17.74 18.24 0.22
C SER A 348 -17.39 17.65 1.58
N GLN A 349 -16.15 17.78 2.05
CA GLN A 349 -15.77 17.43 3.43
C GLN A 349 -16.26 18.43 4.48
N LEU A 350 -16.45 19.70 4.10
CA LEU A 350 -17.14 20.73 4.91
C LEU A 350 -18.67 20.67 4.75
N LEU A 351 -19.14 20.13 3.61
CA LEU A 351 -20.54 19.93 3.25
C LEU A 351 -21.00 18.48 3.39
N TYR A 352 -20.24 17.62 4.07
CA TYR A 352 -20.83 16.47 4.74
C TYR A 352 -21.73 17.14 5.76
N LYS A 353 -22.97 17.42 5.35
CA LYS A 353 -24.08 17.48 6.26
C LYS A 353 -23.84 16.27 7.11
N HIS A 354 -23.53 16.51 8.37
CA HIS A 354 -23.81 15.51 9.36
C HIS A 354 -25.30 15.28 9.18
N GLU A 355 -25.66 14.29 8.36
CA GLU A 355 -26.93 13.61 8.46
C GLU A 355 -26.82 12.87 9.80
N GLY A 356 -26.79 13.65 10.88
CA GLY A 356 -27.08 13.14 12.19
C GLY A 356 -28.40 12.46 11.98
N GLN A 357 -28.43 11.13 12.16
CA GLN A 357 -29.69 10.46 12.37
C GLN A 357 -30.40 11.30 13.41
N VAL A 358 -31.54 11.88 13.04
CA VAL A 358 -32.35 12.71 13.93
C VAL A 358 -32.62 11.84 15.16
N GLY A 359 -31.96 12.16 16.28
CA GLY A 359 -31.97 11.34 17.52
C GLY A 359 -30.63 10.73 17.97
N SER A 360 -29.51 10.88 17.24
CA SER A 360 -28.20 10.27 17.60
C SER A 360 -27.22 11.17 18.37
N THR A 361 -27.61 12.38 18.76
CA THR A 361 -26.78 13.23 19.61
C THR A 361 -26.72 12.63 21.01
N GLN A 362 -25.78 11.72 21.23
CA GLN A 362 -25.41 11.28 22.56
C GLN A 362 -24.56 12.37 23.20
N LEU A 363 -25.08 12.98 24.27
CA LEU A 363 -24.26 13.78 25.17
C LEU A 363 -23.28 12.82 25.85
N ILE A 364 -21.98 13.10 25.74
CA ILE A 364 -20.94 12.32 26.39
C ILE A 364 -20.59 13.05 27.68
N ASP A 365 -21.35 12.75 28.73
CA ASP A 365 -21.24 13.46 30.02
C ASP A 365 -20.09 12.94 30.88
N ASN A 366 -19.56 11.74 30.56
CA ASN A 366 -18.43 11.18 31.25
C ASN A 366 -17.12 11.81 30.76
N PRO A 367 -16.43 12.62 31.60
CA PRO A 367 -15.17 13.25 31.21
C PRO A 367 -14.05 12.26 30.92
N GLU A 368 -14.12 11.04 31.46
CA GLU A 368 -13.15 9.94 31.26
C GLU A 368 -13.45 9.09 30.02
N SER A 369 -14.48 9.45 29.25
CA SER A 369 -14.79 8.73 28.00
C SER A 369 -13.62 8.83 27.01
N PRO A 370 -13.26 7.74 26.30
CA PRO A 370 -12.25 7.78 25.25
C PRO A 370 -12.69 8.61 24.03
N LEU A 371 -13.97 8.99 23.98
CA LEU A 371 -14.53 9.90 22.99
C LEU A 371 -14.37 11.38 23.40
N ASN A 372 -13.92 11.66 24.62
CA ASN A 372 -13.67 13.01 25.10
C ASN A 372 -12.22 13.43 24.84
N PHE A 373 -12.04 14.45 24.01
CA PHE A 373 -10.74 15.04 23.69
C PHE A 373 -10.65 16.43 24.32
N ARG A 374 -9.64 16.65 25.16
CA ARG A 374 -9.33 17.98 25.68
C ARG A 374 -8.41 18.67 24.68
N LEU A 375 -8.81 19.88 24.30
CA LEU A 375 -8.08 20.73 23.36
C LEU A 375 -7.93 22.11 23.99
N GLN A 376 -6.70 22.61 24.05
CA GLN A 376 -6.48 24.01 24.40
C GLN A 376 -6.80 24.88 23.19
N ALA A 377 -7.70 25.83 23.37
CA ALA A 377 -8.07 26.80 22.34
C ALA A 377 -8.03 28.22 22.92
N ALA A 378 -7.61 29.17 22.11
CA ALA A 378 -7.72 30.59 22.42
C ALA A 378 -8.87 31.21 21.60
N PRO A 379 -9.74 32.04 22.21
CA PRO A 379 -10.75 32.75 21.46
C PRO A 379 -10.09 33.77 20.52
N LEU A 380 -10.23 33.57 19.21
CA LEU A 380 -9.68 34.47 18.18
C LEU A 380 -10.62 35.60 17.79
N GLY A 381 -11.89 35.52 18.20
CA GLY A 381 -12.94 36.48 17.88
C GLY A 381 -14.33 35.87 18.06
N GLY A 382 -15.36 36.71 17.95
CA GLY A 382 -16.77 36.28 18.00
C GLY A 382 -17.45 36.53 16.66
N ILE A 383 -18.33 35.61 16.25
CA ILE A 383 -19.24 35.86 15.13
C ILE A 383 -20.34 36.80 15.66
N VAL A 384 -20.18 38.10 15.40
CA VAL A 384 -21.12 39.14 15.89
C VAL A 384 -22.45 39.08 15.13
N ARG A 385 -22.45 38.58 13.90
CA ARG A 385 -23.65 38.43 13.07
C ARG A 385 -23.49 37.27 12.09
N VAL A 386 -24.34 36.26 12.20
CA VAL A 386 -24.58 35.31 11.12
C VAL A 386 -25.60 35.96 10.19
N GLY A 387 -25.32 36.02 8.89
CA GLY A 387 -26.28 36.55 7.91
C GLY A 387 -27.60 35.75 7.94
N PRO A 388 -28.70 36.29 7.37
CA PRO A 388 -29.97 35.56 7.28
C PRO A 388 -29.73 34.16 6.67
N SER A 389 -30.41 33.15 7.23
CA SER A 389 -30.43 31.79 6.65
C SER A 389 -30.87 31.87 5.18
N PRO A 390 -30.48 30.93 4.31
CA PRO A 390 -31.06 30.83 2.96
C PRO A 390 -32.60 30.84 2.95
N ASN A 391 -33.23 30.37 4.05
CA ASN A 391 -34.69 30.45 4.24
C ASN A 391 -35.19 31.86 4.63
N ASP A 392 -34.35 32.68 5.24
CA ASP A 392 -34.63 34.09 5.60
C ASP A 392 -34.36 35.05 4.43
N ALA A 393 -33.70 34.56 3.37
CA ALA A 393 -33.38 35.30 2.15
C ALA A 393 -34.51 35.22 1.10
N VAL A 394 -35.70 34.69 1.44
CA VAL A 394 -36.86 34.78 0.56
C VAL A 394 -37.31 36.24 0.53
N PRO A 395 -37.22 36.94 -0.62
CA PRO A 395 -37.69 38.30 -0.70
C PRO A 395 -39.22 38.27 -0.55
N ARG A 396 -39.74 38.83 0.55
CA ARG A 396 -41.12 39.31 0.55
C ARG A 396 -41.17 40.41 -0.51
N SER A 397 -41.86 40.14 -1.61
CA SER A 397 -42.04 41.07 -2.73
C SER A 397 -42.68 42.35 -2.21
N GLY A 398 -41.87 43.39 -2.00
CA GLY A 398 -42.34 44.69 -1.50
C GLY A 398 -41.24 45.67 -1.06
N GLU A 399 -40.08 45.19 -0.58
CA GLU A 399 -39.06 46.09 0.01
C GLU A 399 -37.70 46.02 -0.71
N ALA A 400 -37.71 46.05 -2.04
CA ALA A 400 -36.47 46.02 -2.85
C ALA A 400 -35.78 47.39 -3.00
N ALA A 401 -36.28 48.46 -2.37
CA ALA A 401 -35.75 49.82 -2.51
C ALA A 401 -35.18 50.33 -1.18
N GLY A 402 -33.97 49.90 -0.80
CA GLY A 402 -33.35 50.48 0.40
C GLY A 402 -32.07 49.89 0.96
N ARG A 403 -31.34 49.01 0.26
CA ARG A 403 -30.05 48.51 0.75
C ARG A 403 -28.94 48.72 -0.26
N HIS A 404 -28.50 49.97 -0.36
CA HIS A 404 -27.17 50.28 -0.85
C HIS A 404 -26.12 49.83 0.19
N VAL A 405 -25.06 49.23 -0.35
CA VAL A 405 -23.88 48.70 0.33
C VAL A 405 -23.24 49.79 1.22
N ALA A 406 -23.21 49.55 2.52
CA ALA A 406 -22.40 50.33 3.46
C ALA A 406 -21.38 49.39 4.12
N THR A 407 -20.28 49.11 3.42
CA THR A 407 -19.09 48.49 4.03
C THR A 407 -18.29 49.59 4.73
N GLN A 408 -18.82 50.15 5.82
CA GLN A 408 -18.08 51.11 6.65
C GLN A 408 -17.39 50.39 7.80
N ARG A 409 -16.05 50.49 7.78
CA ARG A 409 -15.12 50.12 8.84
C ARG A 409 -15.56 50.70 10.19
N GLN A 410 -15.82 49.84 11.16
CA GLN A 410 -15.69 50.18 12.58
C GLN A 410 -14.81 49.14 13.26
N MET A 411 -13.50 49.43 13.29
CA MET A 411 -12.55 48.82 14.22
C MET A 411 -12.34 49.81 15.38
N PRO A 412 -12.43 49.40 16.65
CA PRO A 412 -12.01 50.22 17.78
C PRO A 412 -10.50 50.53 17.69
N ARG A 413 -10.13 51.81 17.81
CA ARG A 413 -8.75 52.34 17.62
C ARG A 413 -7.69 51.87 18.62
N GLN A 414 -7.96 50.93 19.52
CA GLN A 414 -7.04 50.59 20.62
C GLN A 414 -6.12 49.38 20.38
N VAL A 415 -6.24 48.63 19.28
CA VAL A 415 -5.35 47.48 19.00
C VAL A 415 -4.27 47.80 17.94
N ILE A 416 -4.16 49.07 17.49
CA ILE A 416 -3.11 49.51 16.57
C ILE A 416 -1.93 50.08 17.37
N ARG A 417 -1.27 49.27 18.21
CA ARG A 417 0.12 49.51 18.64
C ARG A 417 0.76 48.20 19.10
N GLN A 418 1.21 47.39 18.14
CA GLN A 418 2.48 46.62 18.21
C GLN A 418 2.58 45.60 17.07
N ILE A 419 2.46 46.01 15.81
CA ILE A 419 3.15 45.30 14.71
C ILE A 419 3.63 46.36 13.71
N SER A 420 4.84 46.85 13.96
CA SER A 420 5.69 47.66 13.08
C SER A 420 7.04 46.95 13.20
N THR A 421 7.73 46.43 12.18
CA THR A 421 7.96 46.88 10.81
C THR A 421 8.48 45.71 9.94
N ARG A 422 7.90 45.52 8.74
CA ARG A 422 8.51 45.24 7.38
C ARG A 422 9.58 44.12 7.18
N PRO A 423 9.82 43.66 5.92
CA PRO A 423 8.91 43.46 4.78
C PRO A 423 9.07 42.07 4.10
N ALA A 424 8.07 41.69 3.31
CA ALA A 424 8.12 40.56 2.39
C ALA A 424 9.03 40.82 1.16
N PRO A 425 9.51 39.76 0.49
CA PRO A 425 9.70 39.77 -0.95
C PRO A 425 8.68 38.86 -1.66
N THR A 426 7.90 39.52 -2.51
CA THR A 426 7.43 39.13 -3.85
C THR A 426 7.80 37.75 -4.38
N ILE A 427 6.81 36.96 -4.79
CA ILE A 427 6.88 36.14 -6.02
C ILE A 427 5.55 36.28 -6.80
N LEU A 428 5.72 36.60 -8.08
CA LEU A 428 4.72 36.71 -9.15
C LEU A 428 4.32 35.33 -9.71
N ARG A 429 3.05 35.23 -10.11
CA ARG A 429 2.41 34.30 -11.07
C ARG A 429 2.53 32.79 -10.85
#